data_AF-A0A9D7TUP4-F1
#
_entry.id   AF-A0A9D7TUP4-F1
#
_cell.length_a   1.000
_cell.length_b   1.000
_cell.length_c   1.000
_cell.angle_alpha   90.00
_cell.angle_beta   90.00
_cell.angle_gamma   90.00
#
_symmetry.space_group_name_H-M   'P 1'
#
loop_
_entity.id
_entity.type
_entity.pdbx_description
1 polymer ?
#
loop_
_entity_poly.entity_id
_entity_poly.type
_entity_poly.pdbx_seq_one_letter_code
_entity_poly.pdbx_strand_id
1 'polypeptide(L)'
;MKEVLLNFFNPEAALKLGYSPEELIDKETPVLFHSKLEIDKKRNELKKQLGITIANDFNVIVEKARRNLHEEQQFTYIKKDSTTFPVSLTVTAIKNVNETVTGF
;
A
#
# COMPACT_ATOMS: atom_id res chain seq x y z
N MET A 1 6.30 -9.30 9.43
CA MET A 1 4.97 -9.83 9.07
C MET A 1 4.98 -10.16 7.59
N LYS A 2 4.23 -11.19 7.18
CA LYS A 2 4.04 -11.56 5.77
C LYS A 2 3.30 -10.44 5.04
N GLU A 3 3.56 -10.27 3.75
CA GLU A 3 2.82 -9.34 2.90
C GLU A 3 1.34 -9.74 2.82
N VAL A 4 0.45 -8.76 2.71
CA VAL A 4 -0.99 -8.99 2.54
C VAL A 4 -1.33 -8.84 1.06
N LEU A 5 -1.98 -9.86 0.52
CA LEU A 5 -2.46 -9.85 -0.86
C LEU A 5 -3.75 -9.04 -0.96
N LEU A 6 -3.99 -8.47 -2.12
CA LEU A 6 -5.25 -7.81 -2.45
C LEU A 6 -6.39 -8.83 -2.30
N ASN A 7 -7.38 -8.53 -1.45
CA ASN A 7 -8.58 -9.37 -1.26
C ASN A 7 -9.85 -8.72 -1.86
N PHE A 8 -9.79 -7.41 -2.12
CA PHE A 8 -10.86 -6.62 -2.69
C PHE A 8 -10.27 -5.56 -3.61
N PHE A 9 -10.91 -5.38 -4.75
CA PHE A 9 -10.51 -4.40 -5.75
C PHE A 9 -11.75 -3.85 -6.44
N ASN A 10 -12.06 -2.58 -6.16
CA ASN A 10 -13.30 -1.99 -6.63
C ASN A 10 -13.26 -1.75 -8.17
N PRO A 11 -14.43 -1.69 -8.83
CA PRO A 11 -14.49 -1.54 -10.29
C PRO A 11 -13.84 -0.28 -10.84
N GLU A 12 -13.88 0.85 -10.11
CA GLU A 12 -13.25 2.09 -10.58
C GLU A 12 -11.73 2.00 -10.55
N ALA A 13 -11.17 1.39 -9.51
CA ALA A 13 -9.74 1.14 -9.41
C ALA A 13 -9.28 0.19 -10.54
N ALA A 14 -10.06 -0.85 -10.83
CA ALA A 14 -9.81 -1.76 -11.95
C ALA A 14 -9.76 -1.03 -13.29
N LEU A 15 -10.78 -0.20 -13.57
CA LEU A 15 -10.82 0.62 -14.77
C LEU A 15 -9.62 1.59 -14.86
N LYS A 16 -9.29 2.27 -13.76
CA LYS A 16 -8.28 3.33 -13.75
C LYS A 16 -6.84 2.80 -13.77
N LEU A 17 -6.58 1.64 -13.15
CA LEU A 17 -5.27 0.98 -13.13
C LEU A 17 -5.05 0.02 -14.30
N GLY A 18 -6.14 -0.42 -14.96
CA GLY A 18 -6.08 -1.29 -16.13
C GLY A 18 -5.91 -2.78 -15.83
N TYR A 19 -6.14 -3.20 -14.59
CA TYR A 19 -6.09 -4.61 -14.18
C TYR A 19 -7.49 -5.16 -13.93
N SER A 20 -7.71 -6.44 -14.25
CA SER A 20 -8.92 -7.13 -13.78
C SER A 20 -8.74 -7.62 -12.33
N PRO A 21 -9.82 -7.78 -11.55
CA PRO A 21 -9.73 -8.41 -10.22
C PRO A 21 -9.10 -9.80 -10.27
N GLU A 22 -9.37 -10.59 -11.31
CA GLU A 22 -8.83 -11.95 -11.49
C GLU A 22 -7.29 -11.96 -11.62
N GLU A 23 -6.68 -10.87 -12.09
CA GLU A 23 -5.23 -10.74 -12.18
C GLU A 23 -4.58 -10.45 -10.81
N LEU A 24 -5.32 -9.84 -9.89
CA LEU A 24 -4.74 -9.25 -8.67
C LEU A 24 -5.16 -9.95 -7.38
N ILE A 25 -6.44 -10.32 -7.27
CA ILE A 25 -7.00 -10.86 -6.04
C ILE A 25 -6.31 -12.17 -5.67
N ASP A 26 -5.86 -12.26 -4.42
CA ASP A 26 -5.11 -13.38 -3.85
C ASP A 26 -3.80 -13.73 -4.60
N LYS A 27 -3.27 -12.80 -5.40
CA LYS A 27 -2.07 -12.99 -6.22
C LYS A 27 -1.03 -11.89 -6.02
N GLU A 28 -1.48 -10.64 -5.95
CA GLU A 28 -0.61 -9.47 -5.94
C GLU A 28 -0.80 -8.64 -4.67
N THR A 29 0.18 -7.79 -4.38
CA THR A 29 0.11 -6.81 -3.29
C THR A 29 -0.08 -5.40 -3.84
N PRO A 30 -0.58 -4.42 -3.05
CA PRO A 30 -0.66 -3.03 -3.49
C PRO A 30 0.68 -2.41 -3.93
N VAL A 31 1.82 -3.01 -3.54
CA VAL A 31 3.18 -2.58 -3.94
C VAL A 31 3.32 -2.53 -5.46
N LEU A 32 2.57 -3.37 -6.21
CA LEU A 32 2.53 -3.39 -7.66
C LEU A 32 2.28 -2.00 -8.28
N PHE A 33 1.50 -1.15 -7.61
CA PHE A 33 1.12 0.16 -8.13
C PHE A 33 2.17 1.24 -7.85
N HIS A 34 3.22 0.96 -7.09
CA HIS A 34 4.19 1.95 -6.64
C HIS A 34 5.53 1.81 -7.34
N SER A 35 6.17 2.95 -7.61
CA SER A 35 7.57 2.96 -8.03
C SER A 35 8.50 2.61 -6.87
N LYS A 36 9.61 1.89 -7.15
CA LYS A 36 10.63 1.61 -6.14
C LYS A 36 11.20 2.88 -5.50
N LEU A 37 11.36 3.93 -6.32
CA LEU A 37 11.85 5.23 -5.88
C LEU A 37 10.95 5.88 -4.82
N GLU A 38 9.64 5.86 -5.00
CA GLU A 38 8.70 6.43 -4.02
C GLU A 38 8.67 5.62 -2.73
N ILE A 39 8.75 4.30 -2.81
CA ILE A 39 8.84 3.45 -1.62
C ILE A 39 10.12 3.75 -0.85
N ASP A 40 11.25 3.90 -1.55
CA ASP A 40 12.53 4.22 -0.91
C ASP A 40 12.52 5.61 -0.27
N LYS A 41 11.89 6.59 -0.92
CA LYS A 41 11.65 7.92 -0.34
C LYS A 41 10.83 7.81 0.95
N LYS A 42 9.68 7.12 0.91
CA LYS A 42 8.82 6.91 2.06
C LYS A 42 9.52 6.15 3.19
N ARG A 43 10.32 5.13 2.87
CA ARG A 43 11.14 4.40 3.85
C ARG A 43 12.10 5.33 4.59
N ASN A 44 12.78 6.21 3.87
CA ASN A 44 13.69 7.18 4.47
C ASN A 44 12.95 8.21 5.32
N GLU A 45 11.76 8.65 4.92
CA GLU A 45 10.88 9.49 5.73
C GLU A 45 10.49 8.81 7.03
N LEU A 46 10.03 7.55 6.97
CA LEU A 46 9.68 6.77 8.16
C LEU A 46 10.89 6.53 9.06
N LYS A 47 12.07 6.27 8.50
CA LYS A 47 13.31 6.14 9.28
C LYS A 47 13.64 7.41 10.04
N LYS A 48 13.49 8.58 9.41
CA LYS A 48 13.70 9.87 10.07
C LYS A 48 12.64 10.16 11.13
N GLN A 49 11.38 9.86 10.85
CA GLN A 49 10.25 10.19 11.74
C GLN A 49 10.13 9.25 12.94
N LEU A 50 10.39 7.96 12.74
CA LEU A 50 10.12 6.91 13.73
C LEU A 50 11.38 6.21 14.25
N GLY A 51 12.56 6.48 13.67
CA GLY A 51 13.82 5.85 14.07
C GLY A 51 13.94 4.38 13.68
N ILE A 52 13.07 3.88 12.78
CA ILE A 52 13.01 2.46 12.39
C ILE A 52 13.56 2.24 10.98
N THR A 53 14.06 1.03 10.71
CA THR A 53 14.40 0.61 9.35
C THR A 53 13.47 -0.52 8.93
N ILE A 54 12.80 -0.35 7.79
CA ILE A 54 11.82 -1.29 7.27
C ILE A 54 12.38 -1.89 5.99
N ALA A 55 12.67 -3.19 5.97
CA ALA A 55 13.25 -3.83 4.78
C ALA A 55 12.21 -4.01 3.67
N ASN A 56 11.08 -4.62 4.00
CA ASN A 56 10.02 -5.00 3.06
C ASN A 56 9.21 -3.80 2.55
N ASP A 57 8.95 -3.75 1.24
CA ASP A 57 8.29 -2.64 0.55
C ASP A 57 6.82 -2.47 0.96
N PHE A 58 6.05 -3.55 1.08
CA PHE A 58 4.67 -3.48 1.57
C PHE A 58 4.59 -2.88 2.98
N ASN A 59 5.51 -3.29 3.86
CA ASN A 59 5.56 -2.76 5.22
C ASN A 59 5.82 -1.25 5.27
N VAL A 60 6.51 -0.68 4.29
CA VAL A 60 6.71 0.78 4.20
C VAL A 60 5.39 1.50 3.98
N ILE A 61 4.50 0.95 3.16
CA ILE A 61 3.21 1.57 2.83
C ILE A 61 2.25 1.55 4.03
N VAL A 62 2.26 0.47 4.81
CA VAL A 62 1.26 0.26 5.87
C VAL A 62 1.73 0.60 7.29
N GLU A 63 2.99 1.02 7.48
CA GLU A 63 3.59 1.12 8.82
C GLU A 63 2.87 2.11 9.74
N LYS A 64 2.45 3.28 9.24
CA LYS A 64 1.73 4.26 10.06
C LYS A 64 0.35 3.73 10.47
N ALA A 65 -0.38 3.16 9.52
CA ALA A 65 -1.67 2.51 9.79
C ALA A 65 -1.54 1.42 10.86
N ARG A 66 -0.49 0.58 10.78
CA ARG A 66 -0.18 -0.45 11.78
C ARG A 66 0.03 0.12 13.18
N ARG A 67 0.56 1.34 13.30
CA ARG A 67 0.77 2.06 14.57
C ARG A 67 -0.44 2.89 15.00
N ASN A 68 -1.58 2.77 14.32
CA ASN A 68 -2.77 3.61 14.49
C ASN A 68 -2.50 5.10 14.29
N LEU A 69 -1.50 5.43 13.45
CA LEU A 69 -1.21 6.79 13.05
C LEU A 69 -1.96 7.07 11.74
N HIS A 70 -2.83 8.08 11.76
CA HIS A 70 -3.48 8.55 10.54
C HIS A 70 -2.47 9.26 9.64
N GLU A 71 -2.57 9.00 8.34
CA GLU A 71 -1.84 9.70 7.30
C GLU A 71 -2.65 9.63 6.01
N GLU A 72 -2.71 10.77 5.33
CA GLU A 72 -3.07 10.88 3.93
C GLU A 72 -1.83 11.38 3.18
N GLN A 73 -1.40 10.65 2.16
CA GLN A 73 -0.21 10.99 1.39
C GLN A 73 -0.46 10.85 -0.11
N GLN A 74 0.06 11.81 -0.87
CA GLN A 74 0.08 11.71 -2.32
C GLN A 74 1.16 10.76 -2.81
N PHE A 75 0.77 9.88 -3.72
CA PHE A 75 1.65 8.98 -4.47
C PHE A 75 1.38 9.08 -5.96
N THR A 76 2.34 8.63 -6.75
CA THR A 76 2.16 8.40 -8.18
C THR A 76 1.96 6.91 -8.43
N TYR A 77 0.75 6.51 -8.82
CA TYR A 77 0.48 5.12 -9.16
C TYR A 77 0.90 4.81 -10.60
N ILE A 78 1.43 3.61 -10.79
CA ILE A 78 1.78 3.02 -12.08
C ILE A 78 0.65 2.08 -12.50
N LYS A 79 0.11 2.31 -13.70
CA LYS A 79 -0.90 1.45 -14.32
C LYS A 79 -0.26 0.25 -15.00
N LYS A 80 -1.09 -0.71 -15.41
CA LYS A 80 -0.67 -1.87 -16.21
C LYS A 80 0.05 -1.51 -17.50
N ASP A 81 -0.36 -0.43 -18.17
CA ASP A 81 0.27 0.09 -19.39
C ASP A 81 1.53 0.94 -19.14
N SER A 82 2.03 0.96 -17.90
CA SER A 82 3.16 1.77 -17.43
C SER A 82 2.94 3.29 -17.42
N THR A 83 1.77 3.78 -17.83
CA THR A 83 1.42 5.18 -17.60
C THR A 83 1.15 5.42 -16.11
N THR A 84 1.19 6.68 -15.69
CA THR A 84 1.07 7.02 -14.28
C THR A 84 -0.02 8.04 -14.01
N PHE A 85 -0.50 8.08 -12.77
CA PHE A 85 -1.43 9.11 -12.32
C PHE A 85 -1.29 9.34 -10.81
N PRO A 86 -1.53 10.58 -10.33
CA PRO A 86 -1.49 10.87 -8.90
C PRO A 86 -2.69 10.25 -8.18
N VAL A 87 -2.46 9.81 -6.94
CA VAL A 87 -3.48 9.39 -5.99
C VAL A 87 -3.25 10.04 -4.64
N SER A 88 -4.34 10.29 -3.90
CA SER A 88 -4.27 10.52 -2.46
C SER A 88 -4.54 9.20 -1.76
N LEU A 89 -3.54 8.65 -1.07
CA LEU A 89 -3.62 7.36 -0.40
C LEU A 89 -3.81 7.54 1.10
N THR A 90 -4.86 6.92 1.63
CA THR A 90 -5.07 6.69 3.06
C THR A 90 -5.07 5.19 3.30
N VAL A 91 -4.35 4.73 4.32
CA VAL A 91 -4.29 3.32 4.72
C VAL A 91 -4.81 3.19 6.15
N THR A 92 -5.68 2.21 6.40
CA THR A 92 -6.28 1.99 7.73
C THR A 92 -6.13 0.53 8.11
N ALA A 93 -5.58 0.24 9.30
CA ALA A 93 -5.48 -1.14 9.76
C ALA A 93 -6.87 -1.69 10.12
N ILE A 94 -7.24 -2.83 9.53
CA ILE A 94 -8.41 -3.62 9.91
C ILE A 94 -7.99 -4.56 11.04
N LYS A 95 -8.72 -4.54 12.15
CA LYS A 95 -8.40 -5.35 13.33
C LYS A 95 -9.57 -6.26 13.71
N ASN A 96 -9.23 -7.41 14.29
CA ASN A 96 -10.21 -8.27 14.94
C ASN A 96 -10.52 -7.81 16.37
N VAL A 97 -11.40 -8.54 17.05
CA VAL A 97 -11.82 -8.28 18.44
C VAL A 97 -10.69 -8.28 19.48
N ASN A 98 -9.52 -8.85 19.13
CA ASN A 98 -8.34 -8.91 19.98
C ASN A 98 -7.32 -7.81 19.63
N GLU A 99 -7.73 -6.74 18.93
CA GLU A 99 -6.87 -5.64 18.46
C GLU A 99 -5.72 -6.09 17.53
N THR A 100 -5.79 -7.32 17.01
CA THR A 100 -4.78 -7.85 16.08
C THR A 100 -5.11 -7.41 14.67
N VAL A 101 -4.13 -6.85 13.96
CA VAL A 101 -4.28 -6.45 12.57
C VAL A 101 -4.49 -7.68 11.69
N THR A 102 -5.61 -7.71 10.97
CA THR A 102 -6.00 -8.78 10.03
C THR A 102 -6.01 -8.32 8.58
N GLY A 103 -5.94 -7.03 8.32
CA GLY A 103 -5.93 -6.44 6.97
C GLY A 103 -5.60 -4.96 7.00
N PHE A 104 -5.59 -4.35 5.83
CA PHE A 104 -5.36 -2.92 5.60
C PHE A 104 -6.28 -2.38 4.51
#